data_AF-A0A7V9RH67-F1
#
_entry.id   AF-A0A7V9RH67-F1
#
_cell.length_a   1.000
_cell.length_b   1.000
_cell.length_c   1.000
_cell.angle_alpha   90.00
_cell.angle_beta   90.00
_cell.angle_gamma   90.00
#
_symmetry.space_group_name_H-M   'P 1'
#
loop_
_entity.id
_entity.type
_entity.pdbx_description
1 polymer ?
#
loop_
_entity_poly.entity_id
_entity_poly.type
_entity_poly.pdbx_seq_one_letter_code
_entity_poly.pdbx_strand_id
1 'polypeptide(L)'
;MLEVIARPDDDGVRAVLADLLQAAGDPRGELISLQLLASRGNRDRDNRIQELLDTHAKSWLGWLRDAAIACRFDRGFLSRLALGSAWASDDVRWDDAARDGALATVEDLLPGSERGAIYRKFVTSPAMPNLRRVAVYDTASLDALAKSTAAIEHVACDSFTSDVAYADEDRQERVRGRHIAYRRARGLDPYDLTGDDTDDEFEDAEDTGWINTDDPIARETHYRQLWEVVARKPWVTSLGIMLEQLDHIIRLPWFPRIEALTIGGGQVRACLSRWHALGRRRMTLVPVSSLEPCERRFPWDFKIEVIPRDRRATASISGEWLIMPTSVLEALPPEVDRIEVERSSDVIAQRIRDAVARPGVEVVEVPQRANNFVWEIRDGVRSS
;
A
#
# COMPACT_ATOMS: atom_id res chain seq x y z
N MET A 1 19.91 15.34 -11.16
CA MET A 1 18.99 14.19 -11.12
C MET A 1 19.72 12.86 -10.95
N LEU A 2 20.74 12.54 -11.77
CA LEU A 2 21.51 11.29 -11.64
C LEU A 2 22.09 11.05 -10.22
N GLU A 3 22.55 12.10 -9.54
CA GLU A 3 23.09 11.99 -8.18
C GLU A 3 22.02 11.65 -7.13
N VAL A 4 20.80 12.19 -7.28
CA VAL A 4 19.66 11.82 -6.43
C VAL A 4 19.28 10.35 -6.62
N ILE A 5 19.35 9.84 -7.86
CA ILE A 5 19.09 8.42 -8.15
C ILE A 5 20.17 7.53 -7.51
N ALA A 6 21.44 7.96 -7.58
CA ALA A 6 22.56 7.22 -7.00
C ALA A 6 22.57 7.25 -5.45
N ARG A 7 21.96 8.28 -4.85
CA ARG A 7 21.89 8.49 -3.40
C ARG A 7 20.48 8.94 -3.00
N PRO A 8 19.47 8.05 -3.06
CA PRO A 8 18.07 8.41 -2.83
C PRO A 8 17.83 8.97 -1.43
N ASP A 9 18.62 8.53 -0.44
CA ASP A 9 18.49 8.91 0.97
C ASP A 9 19.28 10.18 1.37
N ASP A 10 20.06 10.78 0.47
CA ASP A 10 20.88 11.97 0.76
C ASP A 10 20.09 13.27 0.58
N ASP A 11 19.58 13.79 1.70
CA ASP A 11 18.83 15.05 1.75
C ASP A 11 19.69 16.26 1.35
N GLY A 12 21.01 16.19 1.51
CA GLY A 12 21.93 17.27 1.11
C GLY A 12 21.95 17.45 -0.40
N VAL A 13 22.06 16.36 -1.16
CA VAL A 13 21.98 16.39 -2.63
C VAL A 13 20.62 16.92 -3.09
N ARG A 14 19.54 16.54 -2.40
CA ARG A 14 18.18 17.01 -2.71
C ARG A 14 18.01 18.49 -2.41
N ALA A 15 18.58 19.01 -1.32
CA ALA A 15 18.54 20.42 -0.99
C ALA A 15 19.26 21.28 -2.05
N VAL A 16 20.44 20.85 -2.50
CA VAL A 16 21.16 21.53 -3.60
C VAL A 16 20.33 21.53 -4.88
N LEU A 17 19.68 20.40 -5.22
CA LEU A 17 18.78 20.34 -6.37
C LEU A 17 17.56 21.25 -6.21
N ALA A 18 17.01 21.35 -5.01
CA ALA A 18 15.89 22.24 -4.71
C ALA A 18 16.24 23.70 -5.01
N ASP A 19 17.41 24.16 -4.53
CA ASP A 19 17.90 25.52 -4.77
C ASP A 19 18.09 25.79 -6.27
N LEU A 20 18.67 24.83 -7.01
CA LEU A 20 18.85 24.93 -8.46
C LEU A 20 17.51 25.01 -9.21
N LEU A 21 16.53 24.20 -8.83
CA LEU A 21 15.20 24.19 -9.44
C LEU A 21 14.44 25.50 -9.14
N GLN A 22 14.52 26.00 -7.90
CA GLN A 22 13.92 27.29 -7.55
C GLN A 22 14.57 28.45 -8.31
N ALA A 23 15.90 28.46 -8.46
CA ALA A 23 16.60 29.47 -9.25
C ALA A 23 16.18 29.45 -10.74
N ALA A 24 15.76 28.29 -11.26
CA ALA A 24 15.22 28.13 -12.60
C ALA A 24 13.70 28.40 -12.71
N GLY A 25 13.02 28.69 -11.58
CA GLY A 25 11.58 28.89 -11.54
C GLY A 25 10.75 27.61 -11.62
N ASP A 26 11.35 26.43 -11.37
CA ASP A 26 10.63 25.16 -11.33
C ASP A 26 9.97 24.96 -9.95
N PRO A 27 8.64 24.84 -9.86
CA PRO A 27 7.90 24.67 -8.60
C PRO A 27 8.28 23.40 -7.84
N ARG A 28 8.92 22.42 -8.50
CA ARG A 28 9.41 21.21 -7.85
C ARG A 28 10.50 21.52 -6.83
N GLY A 29 11.29 22.57 -7.05
CA GLY A 29 12.28 23.03 -6.09
C GLY A 29 11.64 23.48 -4.77
N GLU A 30 10.49 24.16 -4.83
CA GLU A 30 9.71 24.53 -3.64
C GLU A 30 9.19 23.27 -2.91
N LEU A 31 8.63 22.31 -3.66
CA LEU A 31 8.15 21.05 -3.08
C LEU A 31 9.26 20.30 -2.32
N ILE A 32 10.45 20.17 -2.92
CA ILE A 32 11.59 19.50 -2.28
C ILE A 32 11.94 20.22 -0.97
N SER A 33 12.14 21.55 -1.01
CA SER A 33 12.50 22.32 0.19
C SER A 33 11.47 22.15 1.30
N LEU A 34 10.17 22.26 0.99
CA LEU A 34 9.10 22.12 1.98
C LEU A 34 9.07 20.72 2.61
N GLN A 35 9.30 19.66 1.81
CA GLN A 35 9.31 18.27 2.29
C GLN A 35 10.57 17.92 3.10
N LEU A 36 11.72 18.57 2.84
CA LEU A 36 12.95 18.39 3.61
C LEU A 36 12.94 19.10 4.98
N LEU A 37 12.06 20.08 5.20
CA LEU A 37 11.98 20.77 6.49
C LEU A 37 11.55 19.81 7.62
N ALA A 38 12.35 19.75 8.69
CA ALA A 38 12.10 18.89 9.86
C ALA A 38 10.80 19.22 10.64
N SER A 39 10.25 20.42 10.46
CA SER A 39 9.07 20.92 11.20
C SER A 39 7.75 20.30 10.69
N ARG A 40 7.49 19.04 11.07
CA ARG A 40 6.23 18.34 10.79
C ARG A 40 5.05 18.99 11.52
N GLY A 41 3.86 18.93 10.91
CA GLY A 41 2.61 19.39 11.53
C GLY A 41 2.33 20.89 11.41
N ASN A 42 3.10 21.62 10.59
CA ASN A 42 2.77 22.99 10.20
C ASN A 42 1.68 22.97 9.11
N ARG A 43 0.46 23.39 9.47
CA ARG A 43 -0.71 23.35 8.59
C ARG A 43 -0.51 24.17 7.30
N ASP A 44 0.15 25.32 7.37
CA ASP A 44 0.35 26.19 6.20
C ASP A 44 1.33 25.55 5.21
N ARG A 45 2.42 24.99 5.73
CA ARG A 45 3.36 24.20 4.94
C ARG A 45 2.69 23.00 4.28
N ASP A 46 1.90 22.26 5.06
CA ASP A 46 1.21 21.06 4.58
C ASP A 46 0.15 21.41 3.50
N ASN A 47 -0.57 22.52 3.67
CA ASN A 47 -1.49 23.06 2.65
C ASN A 47 -0.73 23.44 1.38
N ARG A 48 0.44 24.09 1.51
CA ARG A 48 1.25 24.50 0.35
C ARG A 48 1.82 23.31 -0.42
N ILE A 49 2.27 22.26 0.28
CA ILE A 49 2.68 21.00 -0.35
C ILE A 49 1.53 20.41 -1.16
N GLN A 50 0.33 20.36 -0.60
CA GLN A 50 -0.84 19.83 -1.30
C GLN A 50 -1.19 20.67 -2.53
N GLU A 51 -1.18 22.00 -2.43
CA GLU A 51 -1.43 22.91 -3.55
C GLU A 51 -0.44 22.67 -4.72
N LEU A 52 0.85 22.51 -4.39
CA LEU A 52 1.89 22.20 -5.39
C LEU A 52 1.63 20.86 -6.07
N LEU A 53 1.25 19.82 -5.32
CA LEU A 53 0.94 18.50 -5.87
C LEU A 53 -0.31 18.55 -6.75
N ASP A 54 -1.39 19.16 -6.28
CA ASP A 54 -2.64 19.30 -7.02
C ASP A 54 -2.44 19.99 -8.37
N THR A 55 -1.55 21.00 -8.38
CA THR A 55 -1.27 21.81 -9.57
C THR A 55 -0.27 21.15 -10.52
N HIS A 56 0.81 20.54 -10.00
CA HIS A 56 1.98 20.18 -10.81
C HIS A 56 2.25 18.67 -10.90
N ALA A 57 1.67 17.82 -10.05
CA ALA A 57 1.99 16.39 -10.03
C ALA A 57 1.75 15.69 -11.39
N LYS A 58 0.66 16.04 -12.10
CA LYS A 58 0.39 15.53 -13.47
C LYS A 58 1.55 15.81 -14.43
N SER A 59 2.10 17.01 -14.37
CA SER A 59 3.22 17.41 -15.23
C SER A 59 4.52 16.70 -14.83
N TRP A 60 4.74 16.49 -13.53
CA TRP A 60 5.95 15.81 -13.04
C TRP A 60 5.96 14.30 -13.29
N LEU A 61 4.78 13.65 -13.26
CA LEU A 61 4.63 12.27 -13.72
C LEU A 61 4.91 12.13 -15.23
N GLY A 62 4.70 13.21 -15.98
CA GLY A 62 4.80 13.22 -17.42
C GLY A 62 3.90 12.15 -18.01
N TRP A 63 4.51 11.18 -18.68
CA TRP A 63 3.77 10.15 -19.37
C TRP A 63 3.33 8.98 -18.47
N LEU A 64 3.96 8.79 -17.30
CA LEU A 64 3.55 7.81 -16.30
C LEU A 64 2.17 8.12 -15.72
N ARG A 65 1.66 9.34 -15.96
CA ARG A 65 0.32 9.76 -15.54
C ARG A 65 -0.75 8.76 -15.99
N ASP A 66 -0.66 8.27 -17.23
CA ASP A 66 -1.69 7.39 -17.77
C ASP A 66 -1.49 5.94 -17.29
N ALA A 67 -0.27 5.56 -16.89
CA ALA A 67 0.01 4.25 -16.30
C ALA A 67 -0.43 4.11 -14.84
N ALA A 68 -0.78 5.22 -14.18
CA ALA A 68 -1.03 5.29 -12.74
C ALA A 68 -2.48 5.66 -12.43
N ILE A 69 -3.02 5.12 -11.34
CA ILE A 69 -4.29 5.61 -10.73
C ILE A 69 -4.02 6.54 -9.55
N ALA A 70 -2.90 6.33 -8.85
CA ALA A 70 -2.53 7.13 -7.71
C ALA A 70 -1.02 7.08 -7.49
N CYS A 71 -0.47 8.15 -6.92
CA CYS A 71 0.94 8.20 -6.63
C CYS A 71 1.24 9.04 -5.39
N ARG A 72 2.48 8.92 -4.93
CA ARG A 72 3.00 9.74 -3.85
C ARG A 72 4.34 10.33 -4.23
N PHE A 73 4.51 11.59 -3.85
CA PHE A 73 5.78 12.27 -3.91
C PHE A 73 6.38 12.36 -2.51
N ASP A 74 7.62 11.88 -2.37
CA ASP A 74 8.44 12.11 -1.18
C ASP A 74 9.75 12.80 -1.56
N ARG A 75 10.16 13.77 -0.74
CA ARG A 75 11.32 14.64 -0.96
C ARG A 75 11.42 15.18 -2.40
N GLY A 76 10.26 15.48 -2.99
CA GLY A 76 10.00 16.01 -4.33
C GLY A 76 10.04 15.01 -5.48
N PHE A 77 10.05 13.70 -5.22
CA PHE A 77 10.14 12.66 -6.25
C PHE A 77 9.08 11.59 -6.08
N LEU A 78 8.71 10.94 -7.19
CA LEU A 78 7.80 9.82 -7.19
C LEU A 78 8.40 8.69 -6.34
N SER A 79 7.79 8.38 -5.20
CA SER A 79 8.27 7.36 -4.26
C SER A 79 7.34 6.16 -4.18
N ARG A 80 6.04 6.35 -4.44
CA ARG A 80 5.04 5.28 -4.49
C ARG A 80 4.16 5.43 -5.71
N LEU A 81 3.87 4.30 -6.36
CA LEU A 81 3.07 4.24 -7.58
C LEU A 81 2.04 3.11 -7.47
N ALA A 82 0.77 3.41 -7.77
CA ALA A 82 -0.28 2.42 -7.97
C ALA A 82 -0.69 2.40 -9.45
N LEU A 83 -0.63 1.22 -10.07
CA LEU A 83 -0.88 1.06 -11.52
C LEU A 83 -2.37 1.14 -11.86
N GLY A 84 -2.68 1.78 -12.98
CA GLY A 84 -4.05 2.04 -13.43
C GLY A 84 -4.44 1.30 -14.71
N SER A 85 -5.74 1.26 -15.03
CA SER A 85 -6.27 0.54 -16.19
C SER A 85 -6.47 1.39 -17.44
N ALA A 86 -5.65 2.41 -17.65
CA ALA A 86 -5.87 3.35 -18.75
C ALA A 86 -5.65 2.73 -20.14
N TRP A 87 -4.87 1.64 -20.21
CA TRP A 87 -4.53 0.96 -21.46
C TRP A 87 -4.96 -0.50 -21.42
N ALA A 88 -5.14 -1.10 -22.60
CA ALA A 88 -5.35 -2.54 -22.70
C ALA A 88 -4.11 -3.29 -22.19
N SER A 89 -4.28 -4.52 -21.70
CA SER A 89 -3.19 -5.31 -21.09
C SER A 89 -2.07 -5.70 -22.07
N ASP A 90 -2.33 -5.64 -23.37
CA ASP A 90 -1.38 -5.93 -24.45
C ASP A 90 -0.79 -4.67 -25.09
N ASP A 91 -1.13 -3.48 -24.57
CA ASP A 91 -0.66 -2.22 -25.13
C ASP A 91 0.85 -2.03 -24.92
N VAL A 92 1.57 -1.69 -26.00
CA VAL A 92 3.03 -1.46 -26.00
C VAL A 92 3.44 -0.33 -25.05
N ARG A 93 2.53 0.60 -24.75
CA ARG A 93 2.77 1.67 -23.77
C ARG A 93 3.07 1.13 -22.38
N TRP A 94 2.67 -0.09 -22.04
CA TRP A 94 3.11 -0.70 -20.78
C TRP A 94 4.61 -1.01 -20.74
N ASP A 95 5.20 -1.38 -21.87
CA ASP A 95 6.63 -1.70 -21.96
C ASP A 95 7.47 -0.45 -21.92
N ASP A 96 7.03 0.59 -22.61
CA ASP A 96 7.62 1.91 -22.45
C ASP A 96 7.46 2.33 -20.98
N ALA A 97 6.26 2.13 -20.40
CA ALA A 97 5.85 2.22 -18.98
C ALA A 97 6.99 1.96 -18.03
N ALA A 98 7.34 0.68 -18.07
CA ALA A 98 8.31 0.07 -17.21
C ALA A 98 9.73 0.59 -17.45
N ARG A 99 10.05 1.23 -18.58
CA ARG A 99 11.41 1.73 -18.89
C ARG A 99 11.63 3.19 -18.51
N ASP A 100 10.61 3.89 -18.02
CA ASP A 100 10.72 5.31 -17.72
C ASP A 100 11.72 5.60 -16.59
N GLY A 101 12.61 6.57 -16.79
CA GLY A 101 13.64 6.93 -15.81
C GLY A 101 13.10 7.57 -14.52
N ALA A 102 11.87 8.12 -14.52
CA ALA A 102 11.23 8.63 -13.32
C ALA A 102 10.86 7.52 -12.31
N LEU A 103 10.81 6.26 -12.77
CA LEU A 103 10.66 5.11 -11.89
C LEU A 103 11.88 4.86 -10.99
N ALA A 104 13.01 5.53 -11.25
CA ALA A 104 14.24 5.31 -10.52
C ALA A 104 14.18 5.71 -9.04
N THR A 105 13.19 6.51 -8.64
CA THR A 105 12.96 6.90 -7.24
C THR A 105 11.79 6.16 -6.58
N VAL A 106 11.12 5.26 -7.29
CA VAL A 106 9.99 4.50 -6.74
C VAL A 106 10.53 3.44 -5.78
N GLU A 107 10.05 3.49 -4.55
CA GLU A 107 10.35 2.54 -3.48
C GLU A 107 9.19 1.54 -3.27
N ASP A 108 7.97 1.96 -3.57
CA ASP A 108 6.75 1.20 -3.33
C ASP A 108 5.92 1.07 -4.62
N LEU A 109 5.66 -0.16 -5.04
CA LEU A 109 4.79 -0.44 -6.18
C LEU A 109 3.55 -1.20 -5.73
N LEU A 110 2.39 -0.63 -6.04
CA LEU A 110 1.08 -1.21 -5.75
C LEU A 110 0.43 -1.69 -7.05
N PRO A 111 -0.33 -2.79 -7.00
CA PRO A 111 -0.98 -3.34 -8.19
C PRO A 111 -2.07 -2.44 -8.76
N GLY A 112 -2.73 -1.66 -7.89
CA GLY A 112 -3.86 -0.83 -8.27
C GLY A 112 -4.98 -1.65 -8.90
N SER A 113 -5.38 -1.33 -10.13
CA SER A 113 -6.42 -2.07 -10.87
C SER A 113 -5.89 -3.13 -11.84
N GLU A 114 -4.57 -3.24 -11.97
CA GLU A 114 -3.95 -3.99 -13.08
C GLU A 114 -3.72 -5.47 -12.82
N ARG A 115 -3.70 -6.22 -13.93
CA ARG A 115 -3.38 -7.65 -13.93
C ARG A 115 -1.93 -7.90 -13.55
N GLY A 116 -1.64 -9.04 -12.91
CA GLY A 116 -0.28 -9.39 -12.50
C GLY A 116 0.75 -9.43 -13.63
N ALA A 117 0.33 -9.66 -14.88
CA ALA A 117 1.21 -9.59 -16.04
C ALA A 117 1.80 -8.19 -16.28
N ILE A 118 1.00 -7.12 -16.13
CA ILE A 118 1.47 -5.73 -16.24
C ILE A 118 2.32 -5.37 -15.02
N TYR A 119 1.82 -5.69 -13.82
CA TYR A 119 2.56 -5.46 -12.58
C TYR A 119 3.97 -6.10 -12.60
N ARG A 120 4.08 -7.31 -13.14
CA ARG A 120 5.35 -8.01 -13.35
C ARG A 120 6.34 -7.22 -14.20
N LYS A 121 5.89 -6.48 -15.23
CA LYS A 121 6.77 -5.64 -16.07
C LYS A 121 7.49 -4.58 -15.23
N PHE A 122 6.79 -3.97 -14.28
CA PHE A 122 7.35 -2.94 -13.40
C PHE A 122 8.23 -3.55 -12.30
N VAL A 123 7.77 -4.58 -11.58
CA VAL A 123 8.56 -5.24 -10.52
C VAL A 123 9.89 -5.78 -11.00
N THR A 124 9.96 -6.22 -12.27
CA THR A 124 11.20 -6.73 -12.89
C THR A 124 11.96 -5.69 -13.70
N SER A 125 11.51 -4.43 -13.70
CA SER A 125 12.13 -3.38 -14.47
C SER A 125 13.49 -2.96 -13.91
N PRO A 126 14.54 -2.83 -14.75
CA PRO A 126 15.80 -2.22 -14.35
C PRO A 126 15.69 -0.71 -14.07
N ALA A 127 14.60 -0.06 -14.49
CA ALA A 127 14.36 1.36 -14.21
C ALA A 127 13.93 1.62 -12.76
N MET A 128 13.70 0.56 -11.96
CA MET A 128 13.28 0.63 -10.55
C MET A 128 14.36 0.08 -9.59
N PRO A 129 15.62 0.59 -9.62
CA PRO A 129 16.69 0.08 -8.76
C PRO A 129 16.42 0.27 -7.26
N ASN A 130 15.55 1.22 -6.91
CA ASN A 130 15.21 1.56 -5.52
C ASN A 130 13.89 0.93 -5.04
N LEU A 131 13.29 0.02 -5.81
CA LEU A 131 12.07 -0.69 -5.38
C LEU A 131 12.39 -1.56 -4.16
N ARG A 132 11.67 -1.32 -3.07
CA ARG A 132 11.84 -1.99 -1.77
C ARG A 132 10.57 -2.70 -1.30
N ARG A 133 9.39 -2.27 -1.74
CA ARG A 133 8.11 -2.79 -1.24
C ARG A 133 7.19 -3.17 -2.40
N VAL A 134 6.71 -4.41 -2.39
CA VAL A 134 5.79 -4.96 -3.41
C VAL A 134 4.69 -5.79 -2.75
N ALA A 135 3.54 -5.88 -3.43
CA ALA A 135 2.52 -6.87 -3.14
C ALA A 135 2.73 -8.15 -3.98
N VAL A 136 2.32 -9.30 -3.43
CA VAL A 136 2.18 -10.58 -4.13
C VAL A 136 0.78 -11.13 -3.85
N TYR A 137 0.02 -11.36 -4.92
CA TYR A 137 -1.41 -11.69 -4.88
C TYR A 137 -1.84 -12.69 -5.95
N ASP A 138 -0.95 -13.03 -6.88
CA ASP A 138 -1.19 -13.99 -7.96
C ASP A 138 0.12 -14.67 -8.39
N THR A 139 0.04 -15.62 -9.32
CA THR A 139 1.22 -16.34 -9.81
C THR A 139 2.19 -15.42 -10.56
N ALA A 140 1.69 -14.40 -11.26
CA ALA A 140 2.51 -13.49 -12.04
C ALA A 140 3.34 -12.53 -11.16
N SER A 141 2.75 -11.98 -10.10
CA SER A 141 3.42 -11.17 -9.08
C SER A 141 4.42 -11.98 -8.26
N LEU A 142 4.12 -13.25 -7.98
CA LEU A 142 5.08 -14.18 -7.35
C LEU A 142 6.30 -14.44 -8.25
N ASP A 143 6.09 -14.72 -9.54
CA ASP A 143 7.18 -14.85 -10.52
C ASP A 143 7.98 -13.56 -10.65
N ALA A 144 7.30 -12.41 -10.61
CA ALA A 144 7.94 -11.10 -10.63
C ALA A 144 8.85 -10.90 -9.42
N LEU A 145 8.40 -11.20 -8.19
CA LEU A 145 9.22 -11.15 -6.99
C LEU A 145 10.44 -12.07 -7.11
N ALA A 146 10.24 -13.29 -7.62
CA ALA A 146 11.33 -14.25 -7.81
C ALA A 146 12.41 -13.70 -8.77
N LYS A 147 11.99 -13.07 -9.87
CA LYS A 147 12.88 -12.54 -10.92
C LYS A 147 13.40 -11.13 -10.68
N SER A 148 12.79 -10.37 -9.76
CA SER A 148 13.22 -9.00 -9.47
C SER A 148 14.67 -8.94 -9.01
N THR A 149 15.41 -8.01 -9.60
CA THR A 149 16.80 -7.69 -9.23
C THR A 149 16.88 -6.63 -8.14
N ALA A 150 15.78 -5.96 -7.81
CA ALA A 150 15.73 -4.97 -6.75
C ALA A 150 15.81 -5.65 -5.37
N ALA A 151 16.36 -4.93 -4.39
CA ALA A 151 16.47 -5.40 -3.02
C ALA A 151 15.14 -5.21 -2.27
N ILE A 152 14.13 -6.02 -2.61
CA ILE A 152 12.80 -6.00 -2.01
C ILE A 152 12.81 -6.31 -0.50
N GLU A 153 12.78 -5.28 0.34
CA GLU A 153 12.80 -5.39 1.79
C GLU A 153 11.46 -5.87 2.39
N HIS A 154 10.35 -5.48 1.77
CA HIS A 154 9.00 -5.80 2.23
C HIS A 154 8.15 -6.48 1.16
N VAL A 155 7.53 -7.59 1.53
CA VAL A 155 6.55 -8.29 0.69
C VAL A 155 5.21 -8.31 1.40
N ALA A 156 4.23 -7.59 0.85
CA ALA A 156 2.85 -7.70 1.28
C ALA A 156 2.21 -8.89 0.55
N CYS A 157 1.92 -9.95 1.27
CA CYS A 157 1.07 -11.01 0.77
C CYS A 157 -0.38 -10.56 0.90
N ASP A 158 -0.94 -10.20 -0.24
CA ASP A 158 -2.29 -9.74 -0.34
C ASP A 158 -3.10 -10.91 -0.85
N SER A 159 -3.86 -11.56 0.04
CA SER A 159 -5.00 -12.31 -0.45
C SER A 159 -6.00 -11.25 -0.88
N PHE A 160 -6.05 -10.92 -2.17
CA PHE A 160 -7.25 -10.31 -2.73
C PHE A 160 -8.34 -11.36 -2.59
N THR A 161 -8.88 -11.50 -1.37
CA THR A 161 -10.22 -12.02 -1.23
C THR A 161 -11.07 -11.10 -2.08
N SER A 162 -12.03 -11.70 -2.75
CA SER A 162 -13.07 -11.04 -3.54
C SER A 162 -13.84 -9.95 -2.77
N ASP A 163 -13.44 -9.52 -1.57
CA ASP A 163 -13.95 -8.39 -0.80
C ASP A 163 -13.64 -7.01 -1.44
N VAL A 164 -12.80 -6.96 -2.47
CA VAL A 164 -12.85 -5.86 -3.45
C VAL A 164 -14.14 -5.93 -4.30
N ALA A 165 -15.08 -6.83 -3.96
CA ALA A 165 -16.50 -6.73 -4.24
C ALA A 165 -17.09 -5.34 -3.94
N TYR A 166 -16.45 -4.52 -3.11
CA TYR A 166 -16.85 -3.12 -2.92
C TYR A 166 -16.33 -2.16 -4.01
N ALA A 167 -15.19 -2.44 -4.66
CA ALA A 167 -14.90 -1.82 -5.96
C ALA A 167 -15.64 -2.54 -7.11
N ASP A 168 -16.31 -3.65 -6.80
CA ASP A 168 -17.17 -4.36 -7.73
C ASP A 168 -18.54 -3.70 -7.88
N GLU A 169 -18.99 -2.79 -7.03
CA GLU A 169 -20.13 -1.94 -7.42
C GLU A 169 -19.75 -1.04 -8.60
N ASP A 170 -18.59 -0.39 -8.55
CA ASP A 170 -18.10 0.48 -9.63
C ASP A 170 -17.65 -0.34 -10.87
N ARG A 171 -17.11 -1.55 -10.67
CA ARG A 171 -16.79 -2.49 -11.76
C ARG A 171 -18.06 -3.12 -12.33
N GLN A 172 -19.03 -3.55 -11.52
CA GLN A 172 -20.34 -4.03 -11.97
C GLN A 172 -21.12 -2.90 -12.65
N GLU A 173 -21.03 -1.65 -12.18
CA GLU A 173 -21.62 -0.49 -12.85
C GLU A 173 -20.90 -0.19 -14.17
N ARG A 174 -19.56 -0.30 -14.24
CA ARG A 174 -18.81 -0.16 -15.50
C ARG A 174 -19.09 -1.30 -16.48
N VAL A 175 -19.20 -2.53 -15.99
CA VAL A 175 -19.54 -3.73 -16.77
C VAL A 175 -20.99 -3.64 -17.24
N ARG A 176 -21.94 -3.29 -16.37
CA ARG A 176 -23.33 -2.97 -16.72
C ARG A 176 -23.38 -1.81 -17.72
N GLY A 177 -22.61 -0.75 -17.52
CA GLY A 177 -22.54 0.40 -18.43
C GLY A 177 -22.03 0.01 -19.82
N ARG A 178 -20.97 -0.81 -19.92
CA ARG A 178 -20.48 -1.37 -21.19
C ARG A 178 -21.49 -2.32 -21.82
N HIS A 179 -22.14 -3.17 -21.04
CA HIS A 179 -23.16 -4.11 -21.51
C HIS A 179 -24.40 -3.36 -22.04
N ILE A 180 -24.86 -2.32 -21.33
CA ILE A 180 -25.92 -1.40 -21.77
C ILE A 180 -25.53 -0.71 -23.08
N ALA A 181 -24.31 -0.19 -23.18
CA ALA A 181 -23.82 0.48 -24.39
C ALA A 181 -23.73 -0.49 -25.58
N TYR A 182 -23.25 -1.72 -25.36
CA TYR A 182 -23.17 -2.78 -26.34
C TYR A 182 -24.56 -3.22 -26.85
N ARG A 183 -25.50 -3.49 -25.94
CA ARG A 183 -26.88 -3.87 -26.30
C ARG A 183 -27.58 -2.76 -27.09
N ARG A 184 -27.41 -1.49 -26.70
CA ARG A 184 -27.89 -0.34 -27.48
C ARG A 184 -27.33 -0.32 -28.91
N ALA A 185 -26.03 -0.59 -29.07
CA ALA A 185 -25.40 -0.61 -30.39
C ALA A 185 -25.94 -1.72 -31.30
N ARG A 186 -26.51 -2.79 -30.73
CA ARG A 186 -27.14 -3.90 -31.47
C ARG A 186 -28.66 -3.85 -31.55
N GLY A 187 -29.29 -2.78 -31.06
CA GLY A 187 -30.75 -2.65 -31.04
C GLY A 187 -31.45 -3.62 -30.07
N LEU A 188 -30.72 -4.14 -29.08
CA LEU A 188 -31.24 -4.99 -28.01
C LEU A 188 -31.72 -4.10 -26.85
N ASP A 189 -32.69 -4.58 -26.07
CA ASP A 189 -33.15 -3.88 -24.87
C ASP A 189 -31.99 -3.79 -23.85
N PRO A 190 -31.52 -2.59 -23.49
CA PRO A 190 -30.42 -2.43 -22.54
C PRO A 190 -30.73 -2.88 -21.11
N TYR A 191 -32.00 -3.09 -20.76
CA TYR A 191 -32.42 -3.47 -19.41
C TYR A 191 -32.96 -4.91 -19.33
N ASP A 192 -33.03 -5.63 -20.45
CA ASP A 192 -33.33 -7.05 -20.45
C ASP A 192 -32.10 -7.84 -20.02
N LEU A 193 -31.99 -8.01 -18.70
CA LEU A 193 -30.98 -8.82 -18.01
C LEU A 193 -31.43 -10.29 -17.84
N THR A 194 -32.52 -10.70 -18.49
CA THR A 194 -33.14 -12.02 -18.28
C THR A 194 -32.84 -13.04 -19.37
N GLY A 195 -32.11 -12.64 -20.41
CA GLY A 195 -31.63 -13.55 -21.45
C GLY A 195 -30.43 -14.37 -20.98
N ASP A 196 -30.42 -15.67 -21.29
CA ASP A 196 -29.37 -16.68 -21.08
C ASP A 196 -28.00 -16.31 -21.71
N ASP A 197 -27.90 -15.15 -22.37
CA ASP A 197 -26.71 -14.66 -23.06
C ASP A 197 -25.63 -14.09 -22.10
N THR A 198 -25.85 -14.09 -20.78
CA THR A 198 -24.87 -13.56 -19.81
C THR A 198 -23.82 -14.57 -19.38
N ASP A 199 -24.03 -15.87 -19.57
CA ASP A 199 -23.12 -16.87 -19.02
C ASP A 199 -21.95 -17.18 -19.97
N ASP A 200 -22.15 -17.14 -21.30
CA ASP A 200 -21.10 -17.48 -22.28
C ASP A 200 -20.04 -16.37 -22.50
N GLU A 201 -20.35 -15.09 -22.25
CA GLU A 201 -19.38 -13.97 -22.43
C GLU A 201 -18.54 -13.66 -21.17
N PHE A 202 -18.82 -14.31 -20.02
CA PHE A 202 -18.03 -14.16 -18.79
C PHE A 202 -17.04 -15.33 -18.54
N GLU A 203 -17.07 -16.38 -19.37
CA GLU A 203 -16.12 -17.52 -19.27
C GLU A 203 -14.65 -17.12 -19.51
N ASP A 204 -14.36 -15.97 -20.13
CA ASP A 204 -13.00 -15.41 -20.22
C ASP A 204 -12.41 -14.98 -18.85
N ALA A 205 -13.19 -15.07 -17.76
CA ALA A 205 -12.69 -14.87 -16.40
C ALA A 205 -11.71 -15.97 -15.94
N GLU A 206 -11.71 -17.15 -16.56
CA GLU A 206 -10.79 -18.25 -16.21
C GLU A 206 -9.32 -17.93 -16.52
N ASP A 207 -9.03 -17.05 -17.49
CA ASP A 207 -7.66 -16.70 -17.89
C ASP A 207 -7.12 -15.43 -17.18
N THR A 208 -7.78 -15.02 -16.10
CA THR A 208 -7.36 -13.84 -15.36
C THR A 208 -6.09 -14.08 -14.52
N GLY A 209 -5.68 -15.34 -14.34
CA GLY A 209 -4.50 -15.73 -13.58
C GLY A 209 -4.61 -15.46 -12.07
N TRP A 210 -5.77 -14.99 -11.59
CA TRP A 210 -6.04 -14.84 -10.17
C TRP A 210 -6.07 -16.22 -9.52
N ILE A 211 -5.52 -16.30 -8.33
CA ILE A 211 -5.67 -17.50 -7.51
C ILE A 211 -7.10 -17.49 -7.02
N ASN A 212 -7.84 -18.57 -7.28
CA ASN A 212 -9.12 -18.76 -6.63
C ASN A 212 -8.88 -18.85 -5.11
N THR A 213 -9.08 -17.73 -4.40
CA THR A 213 -8.88 -17.64 -2.96
C THR A 213 -9.84 -18.54 -2.19
N ASP A 214 -10.95 -18.92 -2.83
CA ASP A 214 -11.96 -19.81 -2.26
C ASP A 214 -11.54 -21.28 -2.35
N ASP A 215 -10.53 -21.62 -3.16
CA ASP A 215 -9.88 -22.93 -3.15
C ASP A 215 -8.73 -22.96 -2.11
N PRO A 216 -8.92 -23.64 -0.96
CA PRO A 216 -7.89 -23.72 0.07
C PRO A 216 -6.61 -24.38 -0.41
N ILE A 217 -6.67 -25.31 -1.37
CA ILE A 217 -5.51 -26.03 -1.91
C ILE A 217 -4.69 -25.11 -2.81
N ALA A 218 -5.34 -24.36 -3.71
CA ALA A 218 -4.66 -23.38 -4.55
C ALA A 218 -4.00 -22.30 -3.68
N ARG A 219 -4.72 -21.79 -2.67
CA ARG A 219 -4.22 -20.80 -1.72
C ARG A 219 -3.01 -21.30 -0.91
N GLU A 220 -3.09 -22.49 -0.33
CA GLU A 220 -1.97 -23.12 0.40
C GLU A 220 -0.76 -23.38 -0.51
N THR A 221 -1.01 -23.81 -1.76
CA THR A 221 0.05 -24.01 -2.76
C THR A 221 0.76 -22.69 -3.08
N HIS A 222 0.00 -21.62 -3.28
CA HIS A 222 0.56 -20.30 -3.53
C HIS A 222 1.42 -19.80 -2.35
N TYR A 223 0.91 -19.89 -1.12
CA TYR A 223 1.66 -19.49 0.07
C TYR A 223 2.96 -20.28 0.21
N ARG A 224 2.93 -21.59 -0.01
CA ARG A 224 4.15 -22.42 0.01
C ARG A 224 5.19 -21.92 -0.99
N GLN A 225 4.78 -21.65 -2.23
CA GLN A 225 5.69 -21.14 -3.26
C GLN A 225 6.22 -19.73 -2.91
N LEU A 226 5.37 -18.88 -2.35
CA LEU A 226 5.78 -17.57 -1.83
C LEU A 226 6.85 -17.70 -0.75
N TRP A 227 6.66 -18.58 0.23
CA TRP A 227 7.61 -18.79 1.31
C TRP A 227 8.95 -19.38 0.83
N GLU A 228 8.94 -20.19 -0.24
CA GLU A 228 10.17 -20.64 -0.91
C GLU A 228 10.90 -19.50 -1.63
N VAL A 229 10.17 -18.60 -2.31
CA VAL A 229 10.75 -17.40 -2.93
C VAL A 229 11.33 -16.48 -1.87
N VAL A 230 10.57 -16.18 -0.81
CA VAL A 230 11.02 -15.38 0.33
C VAL A 230 12.28 -16.01 0.91
N ALA A 231 12.31 -17.30 1.24
CA ALA A 231 13.48 -17.98 1.79
C ALA A 231 14.79 -17.68 1.00
N ARG A 232 14.71 -17.62 -0.33
CA ARG A 232 15.85 -17.35 -1.23
C ARG A 232 16.25 -15.88 -1.38
N LYS A 233 15.43 -14.94 -0.89
CA LYS A 233 15.65 -13.48 -0.97
C LYS A 233 16.07 -12.94 0.41
N PRO A 234 17.38 -12.90 0.74
CA PRO A 234 17.85 -12.56 2.10
C PRO A 234 17.56 -11.10 2.50
N TRP A 235 17.33 -10.22 1.53
CA TRP A 235 16.97 -8.83 1.75
C TRP A 235 15.51 -8.64 2.21
N VAL A 236 14.64 -9.65 2.09
CA VAL A 236 13.27 -9.57 2.64
C VAL A 236 13.32 -9.69 4.16
N THR A 237 13.21 -8.56 4.83
CA THR A 237 13.21 -8.41 6.29
C THR A 237 11.83 -8.06 6.85
N SER A 238 10.85 -7.79 6.00
CA SER A 238 9.49 -7.48 6.44
C SER A 238 8.42 -8.16 5.58
N LEU A 239 7.30 -8.54 6.21
CA LEU A 239 6.17 -9.18 5.52
C LEU A 239 4.85 -8.54 5.92
N GLY A 240 3.94 -8.41 4.96
CA GLY A 240 2.51 -8.24 5.19
C GLY A 240 1.80 -9.58 5.01
N ILE A 241 1.03 -10.06 5.98
CA ILE A 241 0.36 -11.36 5.92
C ILE A 241 -1.01 -11.34 6.59
N MET A 242 -1.88 -12.28 6.23
CA MET A 242 -3.10 -12.55 6.99
C MET A 242 -2.77 -13.37 8.26
N LEU A 243 -3.57 -13.19 9.31
CA LEU A 243 -3.38 -13.89 10.60
C LEU A 243 -3.27 -15.42 10.45
N GLU A 244 -4.01 -16.03 9.53
CA GLU A 244 -4.00 -17.47 9.26
C GLU A 244 -2.61 -18.02 8.89
N GLN A 245 -1.72 -17.20 8.33
CA GLN A 245 -0.37 -17.59 7.94
C GLN A 245 0.68 -17.45 9.05
N LEU A 246 0.34 -16.73 10.13
CA LEU A 246 1.30 -16.33 11.15
C LEU A 246 1.97 -17.52 11.84
N ASP A 247 1.17 -18.49 12.28
CA ASP A 247 1.65 -19.66 13.02
C ASP A 247 2.53 -20.58 12.15
N HIS A 248 2.28 -20.61 10.83
CA HIS A 248 3.11 -21.32 9.87
C HIS A 248 4.47 -20.63 9.70
N ILE A 249 4.45 -19.33 9.40
CA ILE A 249 5.65 -18.55 9.08
C ILE A 249 6.64 -18.50 10.25
N ILE A 250 6.15 -18.34 11.49
CA ILE A 250 7.02 -18.29 12.68
C ILE A 250 7.89 -19.57 12.83
N ARG A 251 7.42 -20.71 12.29
CA ARG A 251 8.13 -22.00 12.35
C ARG A 251 9.14 -22.19 11.21
N LEU A 252 9.15 -21.31 10.21
CA LEU A 252 10.04 -21.45 9.07
C LEU A 252 11.48 -21.09 9.45
N PRO A 253 12.50 -21.83 8.96
CA PRO A 253 13.90 -21.61 9.36
C PRO A 253 14.45 -20.22 9.06
N TRP A 254 13.90 -19.51 8.07
CA TRP A 254 14.31 -18.17 7.68
C TRP A 254 13.62 -17.06 8.48
N PHE A 255 12.56 -17.36 9.24
CA PHE A 255 11.81 -16.39 10.03
C PHE A 255 12.68 -15.54 10.99
N PRO A 256 13.78 -16.05 11.59
CA PRO A 256 14.68 -15.27 12.41
C PRO A 256 15.13 -13.94 11.80
N ARG A 257 15.24 -13.84 10.47
CA ARG A 257 15.66 -12.62 9.76
C ARG A 257 14.56 -11.56 9.58
N ILE A 258 13.30 -11.93 9.80
CA ILE A 258 12.18 -10.99 9.69
C ILE A 258 12.23 -10.06 10.89
N GLU A 259 12.24 -8.76 10.64
CA GLU A 259 12.31 -7.71 11.66
C GLU A 259 10.95 -7.07 11.92
N ALA A 260 10.07 -7.06 10.92
CA ALA A 260 8.76 -6.44 11.00
C ALA A 260 7.66 -7.25 10.29
N LEU A 261 6.54 -7.44 10.97
CA LEU A 261 5.33 -8.05 10.42
C LEU A 261 4.18 -7.04 10.40
N THR A 262 3.52 -6.93 9.26
CA THR A 262 2.19 -6.31 9.13
C THR A 262 1.18 -7.45 9.04
N ILE A 263 0.21 -7.48 9.95
CA ILE A 263 -0.78 -8.55 10.05
C ILE A 263 -2.16 -7.94 9.75
N GLY A 264 -2.73 -8.40 8.65
CA GLY A 264 -4.09 -8.07 8.21
C GLY A 264 -5.14 -8.93 8.90
N GLY A 265 -6.34 -8.37 9.02
CA GLY A 265 -7.54 -9.05 9.49
C GLY A 265 -8.16 -8.43 10.74
N GLY A 266 -9.48 -8.57 10.89
CA GLY A 266 -10.24 -8.00 12.00
C GLY A 266 -9.98 -8.62 13.38
N GLN A 267 -9.13 -9.65 13.49
CA GLN A 267 -8.90 -10.41 14.72
C GLN A 267 -7.76 -9.84 15.59
N VAL A 268 -7.79 -8.53 15.87
CA VAL A 268 -6.74 -7.79 16.61
C VAL A 268 -6.29 -8.52 17.89
N ARG A 269 -7.23 -8.98 18.72
CA ARG A 269 -6.94 -9.69 19.97
C ARG A 269 -6.15 -10.99 19.75
N ALA A 270 -6.46 -11.74 18.69
CA ALA A 270 -5.77 -12.99 18.36
C ALA A 270 -4.37 -12.75 17.79
N CYS A 271 -4.14 -11.61 17.13
CA CYS A 271 -2.80 -11.21 16.71
C CYS A 271 -1.96 -10.81 17.94
N LEU A 272 -2.51 -9.96 18.82
CA LEU A 272 -1.81 -9.49 20.02
C LEU A 272 -1.41 -10.64 20.96
N SER A 273 -2.25 -11.67 21.11
CA SER A 273 -1.93 -12.83 21.94
C SER A 273 -0.73 -13.65 21.43
N ARG A 274 -0.35 -13.50 20.15
CA ARG A 274 0.81 -14.16 19.54
C ARG A 274 2.10 -13.35 19.62
N TRP A 275 2.06 -12.15 20.21
CA TRP A 275 3.22 -11.27 20.32
C TRP A 275 4.48 -11.96 20.86
N HIS A 276 4.36 -12.77 21.92
CA HIS A 276 5.53 -13.44 22.49
C HIS A 276 6.21 -14.41 21.51
N ALA A 277 5.46 -15.02 20.59
CA ALA A 277 6.02 -15.88 19.55
C ALA A 277 6.83 -15.09 18.50
N LEU A 278 6.60 -13.77 18.40
CA LEU A 278 7.35 -12.87 17.52
C LEU A 278 8.69 -12.43 18.11
N GLY A 279 8.91 -12.60 19.42
CA GLY A 279 10.13 -12.16 20.08
C GLY A 279 10.30 -10.64 20.03
N ARG A 280 11.44 -10.15 19.51
CA ARG A 280 11.80 -8.72 19.46
C ARG A 280 11.51 -8.07 18.09
N ARG A 281 10.44 -8.49 17.42
CA ARG A 281 10.05 -7.96 16.10
C ARG A 281 9.03 -6.84 16.23
N ARG A 282 9.01 -5.92 15.27
CA ARG A 282 7.91 -4.96 15.12
C ARG A 282 6.67 -5.69 14.62
N MET A 283 5.52 -5.37 15.18
CA MET A 283 4.23 -5.89 14.74
C MET A 283 3.29 -4.74 14.44
N THR A 284 2.72 -4.73 13.25
CA THR A 284 1.73 -3.76 12.81
C THR A 284 0.42 -4.50 12.55
N LEU A 285 -0.67 -4.10 13.19
CA LEU A 285 -2.01 -4.66 12.98
C LEU A 285 -2.83 -3.65 12.20
N VAL A 286 -3.43 -4.11 11.11
CA VAL A 286 -4.19 -3.30 10.15
C VAL A 286 -5.38 -4.12 9.65
N PRO A 287 -6.42 -3.48 9.10
CA PRO A 287 -7.56 -4.21 8.52
C PRO A 287 -7.12 -5.17 7.40
N VAL A 288 -6.19 -4.72 6.55
CA VAL A 288 -5.68 -5.44 5.37
C VAL A 288 -4.16 -5.45 5.39
N SER A 289 -3.54 -6.57 5.03
CA SER A 289 -2.07 -6.72 5.00
C SER A 289 -1.42 -6.15 3.75
N SER A 290 -2.21 -5.54 2.87
CA SER A 290 -1.76 -4.91 1.63
C SER A 290 -0.82 -3.74 1.91
N LEU A 291 -0.09 -3.32 0.88
CA LEU A 291 0.69 -2.09 0.97
C LEU A 291 -0.25 -0.91 1.24
N GLU A 292 0.18 0.01 2.11
CA GLU A 292 -0.56 1.23 2.38
C GLU A 292 -0.91 1.92 1.04
N PRO A 293 -2.21 2.15 0.76
CA PRO A 293 -2.62 2.69 -0.52
C PRO A 293 -1.94 4.03 -0.78
N CYS A 294 -1.82 4.39 -2.06
CA CYS A 294 -1.42 5.75 -2.40
C CYS A 294 -2.45 6.76 -1.87
N GLU A 295 -3.73 6.38 -1.72
CA GLU A 295 -4.82 7.26 -1.34
C GLU A 295 -5.00 7.43 0.18
N ARG A 296 -5.45 8.62 0.61
CA ARG A 296 -5.66 8.98 2.03
C ARG A 296 -7.09 8.68 2.52
N ARG A 297 -7.89 7.97 1.73
CA ARG A 297 -9.33 7.84 1.94
C ARG A 297 -9.69 6.43 2.35
N PHE A 298 -9.38 6.05 3.58
CA PHE A 298 -10.24 5.09 4.24
C PHE A 298 -10.46 5.50 5.70
N PRO A 299 -11.72 5.75 6.12
CA PRO A 299 -12.02 6.06 7.52
C PRO A 299 -11.74 4.88 8.46
N TRP A 300 -11.53 3.67 7.94
CA TRP A 300 -11.26 2.45 8.71
C TRP A 300 -9.77 2.15 8.92
N ASP A 301 -8.86 3.09 8.64
CA ASP A 301 -7.40 2.90 8.72
C ASP A 301 -6.88 2.88 10.17
N PHE A 302 -7.50 2.08 11.03
CA PHE A 302 -6.97 1.82 12.35
C PHE A 302 -5.67 1.04 12.21
N LYS A 303 -4.67 1.44 12.98
CA LYS A 303 -3.35 0.79 13.01
C LYS A 303 -2.89 0.69 14.45
N ILE A 304 -2.49 -0.51 14.85
CA ILE A 304 -1.69 -0.71 16.08
C ILE A 304 -0.30 -1.13 15.66
N GLU A 305 0.71 -0.33 15.97
CA GLU A 305 2.10 -0.68 15.80
C GLU A 305 2.74 -0.95 17.16
N VAL A 306 3.12 -2.20 17.44
CA VAL A 306 3.86 -2.58 18.65
C VAL A 306 5.35 -2.65 18.30
N ILE A 307 6.15 -1.78 18.92
CA ILE A 307 7.58 -1.65 18.71
C ILE A 307 8.31 -2.10 19.98
N PRO A 308 9.16 -3.14 19.92
CA PRO A 308 9.94 -3.57 21.06
C PRO A 308 11.04 -2.54 21.42
N ARG A 309 11.28 -2.35 22.71
CA ARG A 309 12.31 -1.47 23.30
C ARG A 309 13.01 -2.21 24.45
N ASP A 310 14.19 -2.76 24.23
CA ASP A 310 14.91 -3.57 25.23
C ASP A 310 14.02 -4.65 25.90
N ARG A 311 13.60 -4.42 27.16
CA ARG A 311 12.73 -5.32 27.94
C ARG A 311 11.26 -4.86 27.99
N ARG A 312 10.91 -3.83 27.22
CA ARG A 312 9.61 -3.17 27.16
C ARG A 312 9.15 -3.03 25.70
N ALA A 313 7.99 -2.44 25.48
CA ALA A 313 7.46 -2.15 24.17
C ALA A 313 6.64 -0.85 24.17
N THR A 314 6.53 -0.20 23.02
CA THR A 314 5.62 0.92 22.80
C THR A 314 4.58 0.54 21.78
N ALA A 315 3.32 0.78 22.08
CA ALA A 315 2.24 0.64 21.11
C ALA A 315 1.88 2.03 20.55
N SER A 316 1.91 2.20 19.23
CA SER A 316 1.39 3.37 18.54
C SER A 316 0.01 3.02 17.99
N ILE A 317 -0.98 3.84 18.29
CA ILE A 317 -2.37 3.66 17.92
C ILE A 317 -2.78 4.86 17.05
N SER A 318 -3.17 4.60 15.80
CA SER A 318 -3.60 5.64 14.85
C SER A 318 -4.86 5.22 14.10
N GLY A 319 -5.52 6.18 13.44
CA GLY A 319 -6.74 5.95 12.65
C GLY A 319 -8.04 6.15 13.44
N GLU A 320 -9.19 5.83 12.83
CA GLU A 320 -10.49 5.94 13.52
C GLU A 320 -10.80 4.68 14.32
N TRP A 321 -10.59 4.78 15.63
CA TRP A 321 -10.93 3.73 16.60
C TRP A 321 -12.37 3.79 17.09
N LEU A 322 -13.19 4.71 16.56
CA LEU A 322 -14.56 4.93 17.05
C LEU A 322 -15.41 3.67 16.95
N ILE A 323 -15.11 2.81 15.98
CA ILE A 323 -15.94 1.67 15.59
C ILE A 323 -15.38 0.34 16.12
N MET A 324 -14.12 0.33 16.57
CA MET A 324 -13.51 -0.84 17.20
C MET A 324 -13.79 -0.85 18.72
N PRO A 325 -14.16 -2.02 19.30
CA PRO A 325 -14.23 -2.16 20.75
C PRO A 325 -12.86 -1.90 21.38
N THR A 326 -12.75 -0.93 22.29
CA THR A 326 -11.47 -0.62 22.96
C THR A 326 -10.97 -1.77 23.84
N SER A 327 -11.82 -2.72 24.19
CA SER A 327 -11.44 -3.94 24.90
C SER A 327 -10.43 -4.80 24.14
N VAL A 328 -10.25 -4.62 22.82
CA VAL A 328 -9.15 -5.30 22.10
C VAL A 328 -7.77 -4.86 22.63
N LEU A 329 -7.67 -3.64 23.18
CA LEU A 329 -6.42 -3.10 23.74
C LEU A 329 -6.04 -3.74 25.08
N GLU A 330 -6.97 -4.39 25.76
CA GLU A 330 -6.66 -5.21 26.95
C GLU A 330 -5.70 -6.36 26.62
N ALA A 331 -5.68 -6.79 25.35
CA ALA A 331 -4.78 -7.84 24.87
C ALA A 331 -3.38 -7.32 24.52
N LEU A 332 -3.11 -6.01 24.67
CA LEU A 332 -1.77 -5.47 24.47
C LEU A 332 -0.76 -6.22 25.37
N PRO A 333 0.41 -6.59 24.82
CA PRO A 333 1.41 -7.35 25.56
C PRO A 333 1.75 -6.69 26.90
N PRO A 334 1.99 -7.47 27.97
CA PRO A 334 2.31 -6.91 29.29
C PRO A 334 3.59 -6.07 29.29
N GLU A 335 4.49 -6.26 28.32
CA GLU A 335 5.70 -5.47 28.13
C GLU A 335 5.43 -4.06 27.57
N VAL A 336 4.23 -3.81 27.04
CA VAL A 336 3.83 -2.47 26.57
C VAL A 336 3.64 -1.55 27.77
N ASP A 337 4.58 -0.63 27.97
CA ASP A 337 4.58 0.34 29.07
C ASP A 337 4.26 1.77 28.59
N ARG A 338 4.21 1.98 27.28
CA ARG A 338 3.88 3.26 26.67
C ARG A 338 2.94 3.05 25.48
N ILE A 339 1.87 3.84 25.45
CA ILE A 339 0.90 3.86 24.36
C ILE A 339 0.87 5.28 23.79
N GLU A 340 1.25 5.41 22.54
CA GLU A 340 1.19 6.65 21.77
C GLU A 340 -0.11 6.66 20.97
N VAL A 341 -0.93 7.70 21.15
CA VAL A 341 -2.21 7.87 20.44
C VAL A 341 -2.09 9.03 19.46
N GLU A 342 -2.11 8.74 18.15
CA GLU A 342 -1.96 9.75 17.11
C GLU A 342 -3.28 10.50 16.86
N ARG A 343 -3.27 11.84 17.01
CA ARG A 343 -4.41 12.77 16.76
C ARG A 343 -5.79 12.12 16.85
N SER A 344 -6.12 11.65 18.04
CA SER A 344 -7.48 11.23 18.36
C SER A 344 -8.21 12.37 19.04
N SER A 345 -9.54 12.43 18.98
CA SER A 345 -10.28 13.35 19.85
C SER A 345 -9.98 13.02 21.32
N ASP A 346 -10.03 14.00 22.22
CA ASP A 346 -9.83 13.78 23.67
C ASP A 346 -10.70 12.63 24.20
N VAL A 347 -11.88 12.44 23.62
CA VAL A 347 -12.81 11.34 23.90
C VAL A 347 -12.19 9.98 23.57
N ILE A 348 -11.57 9.82 22.40
CA ILE A 348 -10.92 8.57 22.00
C ILE A 348 -9.68 8.32 22.88
N ALA A 349 -8.85 9.35 23.10
CA ALA A 349 -7.69 9.23 23.97
C ALA A 349 -8.10 8.78 25.38
N GLN A 350 -9.18 9.35 25.93
CA GLN A 350 -9.72 8.94 27.22
C GLN A 350 -10.26 7.51 27.20
N ARG A 351 -11.03 7.11 26.17
CA ARG A 351 -11.52 5.73 26.03
C ARG A 351 -10.37 4.71 25.97
N ILE A 352 -9.25 5.07 25.32
CA ILE A 352 -8.04 4.23 25.30
C ILE A 352 -7.44 4.16 26.70
N ARG A 353 -7.28 5.29 27.41
CA ARG A 353 -6.78 5.32 28.80
C ARG A 353 -7.59 4.41 29.71
N ASP A 354 -8.92 4.50 29.63
CA ASP A 354 -9.82 3.71 30.46
C ASP A 354 -9.70 2.21 30.15
N ALA A 355 -9.56 1.84 28.87
CA ALA A 355 -9.45 0.44 28.45
C ALA A 355 -8.09 -0.20 28.82
N VAL A 356 -7.02 0.59 28.88
CA VAL A 356 -5.65 0.10 29.16
C VAL A 356 -5.19 0.41 30.58
N ALA A 357 -6.09 0.89 31.45
CA ALA A 357 -5.81 1.33 32.81
C ALA A 357 -5.17 0.23 33.68
N ARG A 358 -3.86 0.04 33.52
CA ARG A 358 -3.03 -0.90 34.28
C ARG A 358 -1.80 -0.17 34.83
N PRO A 359 -1.33 -0.51 36.04
CA PRO A 359 -0.18 0.17 36.65
C PRO A 359 1.06 0.15 35.75
N GLY A 360 1.70 1.30 35.58
CA GLY A 360 2.96 1.42 34.83
C GLY A 360 2.83 1.63 33.32
N VAL A 361 1.62 1.75 32.77
CA VAL A 361 1.41 2.17 31.38
C VAL A 361 1.22 3.68 31.29
N GLU A 362 2.06 4.33 30.50
CA GLU A 362 1.94 5.73 30.12
C GLU A 362 1.13 5.84 28.82
N VAL A 363 0.05 6.62 28.80
CA VAL A 363 -0.70 6.93 27.56
C VAL A 363 -0.43 8.38 27.17
N VAL A 364 0.20 8.58 26.02
CA VAL A 364 0.63 9.88 25.52
C VAL A 364 -0.05 10.17 24.19
N GLU A 365 -0.60 11.37 24.05
CA GLU A 365 -1.07 11.87 22.76
C GLU A 365 0.11 12.42 21.97
N VAL A 366 0.24 11.99 20.71
CA VAL A 366 1.31 12.42 19.82
C VAL A 366 0.72 13.09 18.57
N PRO A 367 1.45 14.06 17.97
CA PRO A 367 1.07 14.59 16.67
C PRO A 367 0.95 13.45 15.64
N GLN A 368 -0.03 13.55 14.75
CA GLN A 368 -0.19 12.59 13.65
C GLN A 368 1.11 12.54 12.86
N ARG A 369 1.63 11.33 12.62
CA ARG A 369 2.86 11.18 11.84
C ARG A 369 2.55 11.64 10.41
N ALA A 370 3.24 12.69 9.96
CA ALA A 370 3.05 13.30 8.66
C ALA A 370 3.62 12.41 7.55
N ASN A 371 2.91 11.33 7.22
CA ASN A 371 3.30 10.39 6.17
C ASN A 371 2.25 10.31 5.05
N ASN A 372 1.35 11.30 4.88
CA ASN A 372 0.23 11.11 3.96
C ASN A 372 -0.02 12.35 3.07
N PHE A 373 1.02 12.92 2.45
CA PHE A 373 0.79 13.74 1.25
C PHE A 373 0.57 12.80 0.09
N VAL A 374 -0.60 12.91 -0.50
CA VAL A 374 -1.14 11.93 -1.42
C VAL A 374 -1.74 12.72 -2.55
N TRP A 375 -1.46 12.27 -3.77
CA TRP A 375 -2.08 12.84 -4.95
C TRP A 375 -2.83 11.73 -5.70
N GLU A 376 -4.16 11.90 -5.75
CA GLU A 376 -5.08 11.02 -6.45
C GLU A 376 -5.22 11.53 -7.89
N ILE A 377 -5.05 10.66 -8.89
CA ILE A 377 -5.39 11.01 -10.27
C ILE A 377 -6.91 10.99 -10.36
N ARG A 378 -7.54 12.08 -9.94
CA ARG A 378 -8.90 12.34 -10.37
C ARG A 378 -8.83 12.68 -11.84
N ASP A 379 -9.11 11.68 -12.66
CA ASP A 379 -9.76 11.95 -13.91
C ASP A 379 -11.07 12.62 -13.54
N GLY A 380 -11.18 13.91 -13.85
CA GLY A 380 -12.47 14.53 -13.95
C GLY A 380 -13.23 13.67 -14.95
N VAL A 381 -14.10 12.80 -14.44
CA VAL A 381 -15.20 12.22 -15.20
C VAL A 381 -15.78 13.42 -15.93
N ARG A 382 -15.50 13.50 -17.24
CA ARG A 382 -16.16 14.45 -18.11
C ARG A 382 -17.62 14.04 -18.02
N SER A 383 -18.38 14.76 -17.22
CA SER A 383 -19.82 14.86 -17.39
C SER A 383 -20.02 15.59 -18.71
N SER A 384 -20.02 14.83 -19.80
CA SER A 384 -20.56 15.23 -21.09
C SER A 384 -21.96 14.68 -21.23
#